data_AF-A0A0D3I6A8-F1
#
_entry.id   AF-A0A0D3I6A8-F1
#
_cell.length_a   1.000
_cell.length_b   1.000
_cell.length_c   1.000
_cell.angle_alpha   90.00
_cell.angle_beta   90.00
_cell.angle_gamma   90.00
#
_symmetry.space_group_name_H-M   'P 1'
#
loop_
_entity.id
_entity.type
_entity.pdbx_description
1 polymer ?
#
loop_
_entity_poly.entity_id
_entity_poly.type
_entity_poly.pdbx_seq_one_letter_code
_entity_poly.pdbx_strand_id
1 'polypeptide(L)'
;MGCGTSKKLARWRKLGGGDLERVLASGAVALLDAQWIISHAEAGGVLTHRQALPKEAFLSFADLVEATEYDLPVAALSYPWLTKDHPDPRGANLSRVARALKALLSHIDIPRLGVFWDFGSLHQHPDPPNGVLRTEEQNALFKQGLSCLGTLYSHQHTTVLRLTSFPDGHKAEDQAEGTNVAKYFDRGWCFTENAWASLTKSGDLSLDLGKMRVGKEYDCGSLIGDCTQAGGRRPPLLPSAFAAELEKKSFTNGKDDKPLVKQLYEAAFEEQFGKATELSYRGLGWGDAEAAQLAEVLASGAAPRLEELSLSYNKIGDEGCKALAAALKEGAAPRLEKLYLNENKLSDEGCKALAAALKEGAAPSLKALEVGHKQPELVAVCEERGIGL
;
A
#
# COMPACT_ATOMS: atom_id res chain seq x y z
N MET A 1 3.18 34.72 -11.48
CA MET A 1 2.70 33.58 -10.66
C MET A 1 2.39 32.30 -11.47
N GLY A 2 2.39 32.28 -12.81
CA GLY A 2 1.98 31.08 -13.59
C GLY A 2 3.03 29.99 -13.87
N CYS A 3 4.32 30.20 -13.58
CA CYS A 3 5.38 29.24 -13.94
C CYS A 3 5.58 28.10 -12.92
N GLY A 4 5.32 28.34 -11.63
CA GLY A 4 5.49 27.35 -10.55
C GLY A 4 4.40 26.26 -10.56
N THR A 5 3.13 26.67 -10.60
CA THR A 5 1.97 25.76 -10.60
C THR A 5 1.95 24.82 -11.80
N SER A 6 2.41 25.27 -12.98
CA SER A 6 2.53 24.41 -14.16
C SER A 6 3.59 23.31 -14.00
N LYS A 7 4.69 23.57 -13.29
CA LYS A 7 5.73 22.57 -13.01
C LYS A 7 5.26 21.55 -11.98
N LYS A 8 4.57 22.01 -10.94
CA LYS A 8 3.97 21.17 -9.91
C LYS A 8 2.91 20.23 -10.46
N LEU A 9 2.02 20.72 -11.34
CA LEU A 9 1.03 19.87 -12.02
C LEU A 9 1.68 18.83 -12.94
N ALA A 10 2.73 19.21 -13.68
CA ALA A 10 3.47 18.26 -14.51
C ALA A 10 4.13 17.17 -13.67
N ARG A 11 4.65 17.53 -12.48
CA ARG A 11 5.21 16.57 -11.52
C ARG A 11 4.15 15.64 -10.93
N TRP A 12 3.01 16.17 -10.48
CA TRP A 12 1.85 15.38 -10.04
C TRP A 12 1.49 14.30 -11.06
N ARG A 13 1.39 14.68 -12.34
CA ARG A 13 1.07 13.74 -13.44
C ARG A 13 2.20 12.75 -13.73
N LYS A 14 3.46 13.19 -13.65
CA LYS A 14 4.63 12.31 -13.83
C LYS A 14 4.66 11.21 -12.77
N LEU A 15 4.24 11.52 -11.54
CA LEU A 15 4.11 10.56 -10.44
C LEU A 15 2.83 9.72 -10.53
N GLY A 16 2.07 9.77 -11.63
CA GLY A 16 0.84 8.98 -11.80
C GLY A 16 -0.41 9.59 -11.17
N GLY A 17 -0.33 10.79 -10.58
CA GLY A 17 -1.49 11.45 -9.94
C GLY A 17 -2.69 11.69 -10.86
N GLY A 18 -2.51 11.59 -12.18
CA GLY A 18 -3.61 11.56 -13.15
C GLY A 18 -4.65 10.48 -12.87
N ASP A 19 -4.24 9.35 -12.30
CA ASP A 19 -5.14 8.24 -11.91
C ASP A 19 -6.16 8.67 -10.82
N LEU A 20 -5.83 9.71 -10.02
CA LEU A 20 -6.67 10.24 -8.95
C LEU A 20 -7.44 11.51 -9.35
N GLU A 21 -7.04 12.21 -10.42
CA GLU A 21 -7.62 13.50 -10.81
C GLU A 21 -9.14 13.42 -10.99
N ARG A 22 -9.65 12.35 -11.62
CA ARG A 22 -11.08 12.19 -11.91
C ARG A 22 -11.95 12.14 -10.65
N VAL A 23 -11.50 11.42 -9.62
CA VAL A 23 -12.29 11.20 -8.40
C VAL A 23 -12.20 12.37 -7.41
N LEU A 24 -11.07 13.08 -7.45
CA LEU A 24 -10.90 14.35 -6.73
C LEU A 24 -11.74 15.45 -7.38
N ALA A 25 -11.72 15.56 -8.72
CA ALA A 25 -12.44 16.60 -9.45
C ALA A 25 -13.96 16.44 -9.38
N SER A 26 -14.49 15.21 -9.38
CA SER A 26 -15.93 14.98 -9.22
C SER A 26 -16.41 15.14 -7.78
N GLY A 27 -15.50 15.24 -6.81
CA GLY A 27 -15.84 15.20 -5.38
C GLY A 27 -16.31 13.82 -4.91
N ALA A 28 -16.11 12.76 -5.69
CA ALA A 28 -16.37 11.39 -5.25
C ALA A 28 -15.53 11.06 -4.02
N VAL A 29 -14.27 11.50 -4.03
CA VAL A 29 -13.35 11.44 -2.89
C VAL A 29 -13.00 12.86 -2.45
N ALA A 30 -13.10 13.13 -1.15
CA ALA A 30 -12.57 14.34 -0.52
C ALA A 30 -11.44 13.94 0.44
N LEU A 31 -10.26 14.54 0.31
CA LEU A 31 -9.13 14.26 1.19
C LEU A 31 -9.12 15.23 2.36
N LEU A 32 -9.03 14.72 3.58
CA LEU A 32 -8.94 15.52 4.79
C LEU A 32 -7.55 16.18 4.88
N ASP A 33 -7.48 17.42 5.33
CA ASP A 33 -6.20 18.06 5.65
C ASP A 33 -5.61 17.41 6.91
N ALA A 34 -4.40 16.85 6.78
CA ALA A 34 -3.68 16.27 7.91
C ALA A 34 -3.53 17.26 9.07
N GLN A 35 -3.31 18.55 8.79
CA GLN A 35 -3.20 19.58 9.84
C GLN A 35 -4.53 19.81 10.56
N TRP A 36 -5.65 19.71 9.85
CA TRP A 36 -6.98 19.76 10.46
C TRP A 36 -7.22 18.54 11.34
N ILE A 37 -6.89 17.33 10.87
CA ILE A 37 -6.99 16.09 11.65
C ILE A 37 -6.20 16.21 12.96
N ILE A 38 -4.96 16.70 12.89
CA ILE A 38 -4.10 16.89 14.07
C ILE A 38 -4.77 17.85 15.06
N SER A 39 -5.21 19.01 14.59
CA SER A 39 -5.82 20.04 15.45
C SER A 39 -7.12 19.55 16.08
N HIS A 40 -7.95 18.81 15.32
CA HIS A 40 -9.20 18.23 15.80
C HIS A 40 -8.95 17.16 16.88
N ALA A 41 -7.93 16.33 16.70
CA ALA A 41 -7.54 15.32 17.68
C ALA A 41 -6.98 15.95 18.97
N GLU A 42 -6.10 16.95 18.86
CA GLU A 42 -5.52 17.67 20.01
C GLU A 42 -6.59 18.43 20.82
N ALA A 43 -7.69 18.83 20.18
CA ALA A 43 -8.86 19.41 20.85
C ALA A 43 -9.78 18.36 21.53
N GLY A 44 -9.44 17.07 21.47
CA GLY A 44 -10.26 15.97 22.02
C GLY A 44 -11.48 15.62 21.16
N GLY A 45 -11.46 15.98 19.87
CA GLY A 45 -12.55 15.71 18.94
C GLY A 45 -12.71 14.23 18.60
N VAL A 46 -13.86 13.91 18.01
CA VAL A 46 -14.14 12.62 17.36
C VAL A 46 -14.47 12.92 15.90
N LEU A 47 -13.95 12.13 14.97
CA LEU A 47 -14.22 12.31 13.54
C LEU A 47 -15.69 11.99 13.26
N THR A 48 -16.41 12.88 12.59
CA THR A 48 -17.79 12.65 12.15
C THR A 48 -17.83 12.27 10.66
N HIS A 49 -19.01 11.85 10.18
CA HIS A 49 -19.17 11.51 8.77
C HIS A 49 -18.88 12.71 7.86
N ARG A 50 -18.46 12.46 6.62
CA ARG A 50 -18.10 13.49 5.63
C ARG A 50 -19.02 14.72 5.60
N GLN A 51 -20.33 14.51 5.57
CA GLN A 51 -21.31 15.60 5.40
C GLN A 51 -21.44 16.55 6.60
N ALA A 52 -20.92 16.17 7.78
CA ALA A 52 -20.95 17.00 8.98
C ALA A 52 -19.63 17.75 9.19
N LEU A 53 -18.62 17.46 8.39
CA LEU A 53 -17.31 18.09 8.51
C LEU A 53 -17.34 19.49 7.87
N PRO A 54 -16.64 20.46 8.49
CA PRO A 54 -16.53 21.81 7.94
C PRO A 54 -15.69 21.80 6.66
N LYS A 55 -15.83 22.82 5.80
CA LYS A 55 -15.12 22.87 4.51
C LYS A 55 -13.59 22.91 4.68
N GLU A 56 -13.15 23.54 5.75
CA GLU A 56 -11.74 23.69 6.16
C GLU A 56 -11.10 22.35 6.55
N ALA A 57 -11.90 21.30 6.74
CA ALA A 57 -11.40 19.95 6.98
C ALA A 57 -10.76 19.30 5.74
N PHE A 58 -10.95 19.88 4.55
CA PHE A 58 -10.56 19.25 3.28
C PHE A 58 -9.53 20.05 2.50
N LEU A 59 -8.65 19.33 1.81
CA LEU A 59 -7.74 19.91 0.82
C LEU A 59 -8.41 20.05 -0.54
N SER A 60 -8.11 21.13 -1.24
CA SER A 60 -8.42 21.27 -2.66
C SER A 60 -7.40 20.52 -3.52
N PHE A 61 -7.76 20.24 -4.78
CA PHE A 61 -6.81 19.69 -5.74
C PHE A 61 -5.59 20.59 -5.94
N ALA A 62 -5.77 21.92 -5.89
CA ALA A 62 -4.67 22.87 -6.02
C ALA A 62 -3.68 22.75 -4.86
N ASP A 63 -4.17 22.52 -3.63
CA ASP A 63 -3.32 22.30 -2.46
C ASP A 63 -2.45 21.05 -2.62
N LEU A 64 -3.03 19.95 -3.14
CA LEU A 64 -2.32 18.70 -3.39
C LEU A 64 -1.25 18.86 -4.48
N VAL A 65 -1.59 19.54 -5.57
CA VAL A 65 -0.63 19.82 -6.65
C VAL A 65 0.54 20.65 -6.12
N GLU A 66 0.27 21.70 -5.34
CA GLU A 66 1.32 22.55 -4.79
C GLU A 66 2.23 21.80 -3.79
N ALA A 67 1.65 20.90 -2.99
CA ALA A 67 2.38 20.09 -2.02
C ALA A 67 3.19 18.94 -2.63
N THR A 68 3.12 18.71 -3.96
CA THR A 68 3.79 17.59 -4.61
C THR A 68 5.31 17.77 -4.69
N GLU A 69 6.06 16.87 -4.06
CA GLU A 69 7.53 16.81 -4.10
C GLU A 69 8.03 15.49 -4.69
N TYR A 70 8.45 14.52 -3.87
CA TYR A 70 8.96 13.22 -4.34
C TYR A 70 7.84 12.20 -4.56
N ASP A 71 6.82 12.23 -3.70
CA ASP A 71 5.62 11.41 -3.76
C ASP A 71 4.36 12.27 -3.90
N LEU A 72 3.22 11.63 -4.13
CA LEU A 72 1.94 12.33 -4.07
C LEU A 72 1.62 12.64 -2.60
N PRO A 73 1.17 13.86 -2.27
CA PRO A 73 0.77 14.23 -0.91
C PRO A 73 -0.61 13.66 -0.56
N VAL A 74 -0.76 12.34 -0.72
CA VAL A 74 -1.99 11.58 -0.51
C VAL A 74 -1.67 10.36 0.35
N ALA A 75 -2.28 10.29 1.53
CA ALA A 75 -2.28 9.13 2.40
C ALA A 75 -3.65 8.46 2.39
N ALA A 76 -3.72 7.13 2.50
CA ALA A 76 -4.94 6.38 2.71
C ALA A 76 -4.88 5.59 4.02
N LEU A 77 -5.95 5.66 4.82
CA LEU A 77 -6.04 5.01 6.12
C LEU A 77 -6.82 3.69 5.99
N SER A 78 -6.16 2.56 6.24
CA SER A 78 -6.81 1.27 6.39
C SER A 78 -6.97 0.93 7.86
N TYR A 79 -8.20 0.61 8.27
CA TYR A 79 -8.51 0.46 9.68
C TYR A 79 -9.79 -0.37 9.92
N PRO A 80 -9.91 -1.04 11.08
CA PRO A 80 -11.11 -1.77 11.42
C PRO A 80 -12.18 -0.83 11.97
N TRP A 81 -13.41 -0.91 11.45
CA TRP A 81 -14.57 -0.29 12.09
C TRP A 81 -14.80 -0.94 13.48
N LEU A 82 -14.82 -0.12 14.54
CA LEU A 82 -15.02 -0.61 15.89
C LEU A 82 -16.47 -1.02 16.15
N THR A 83 -17.46 -0.20 15.77
CA THR A 83 -18.88 -0.56 15.89
C THR A 83 -19.55 -0.57 14.52
N LYS A 84 -20.80 -1.02 14.47
CA LYS A 84 -21.63 -0.95 13.25
C LYS A 84 -21.85 0.49 12.79
N ASP A 85 -22.03 1.42 13.73
CA ASP A 85 -22.47 2.77 13.45
C ASP A 85 -21.32 3.78 13.39
N HIS A 86 -20.18 3.48 14.02
CA HIS A 86 -19.06 4.41 14.09
C HIS A 86 -17.69 3.70 14.06
N PRO A 87 -16.75 4.17 13.22
CA PRO A 87 -15.44 3.55 13.10
C PRO A 87 -14.56 3.74 14.34
N ASP A 88 -14.62 4.91 14.97
CA ASP A 88 -13.80 5.28 16.15
C ASP A 88 -14.58 6.14 17.15
N PRO A 89 -15.57 5.60 17.87
CA PRO A 89 -16.51 6.40 18.68
C PRO A 89 -15.88 7.14 19.85
N ARG A 90 -14.62 6.81 20.20
CA ARG A 90 -13.88 7.44 21.31
C ARG A 90 -12.71 8.32 20.84
N GLY A 91 -12.47 8.44 19.52
CA GLY A 91 -11.38 9.25 18.97
C GLY A 91 -9.97 8.69 19.27
N ALA A 92 -9.86 7.41 19.64
CA ALA A 92 -8.58 6.82 20.04
C ALA A 92 -7.70 6.49 18.81
N ASN A 93 -8.31 6.01 17.73
CA ASN A 93 -7.60 5.86 16.45
C ASN A 93 -7.26 7.23 15.86
N LEU A 94 -8.17 8.21 15.97
CA LEU A 94 -7.91 9.59 15.55
C LEU A 94 -6.67 10.17 16.23
N SER A 95 -6.54 9.98 17.55
CA SER A 95 -5.37 10.43 18.31
C SER A 95 -4.07 9.77 17.84
N ARG A 96 -4.09 8.45 17.57
CA ARG A 96 -2.93 7.72 17.04
C ARG A 96 -2.55 8.19 15.64
N VAL A 97 -3.54 8.36 14.75
CA VAL A 97 -3.34 8.86 13.39
C VAL A 97 -2.78 10.28 13.42
N ALA A 98 -3.30 11.18 14.27
CA ALA A 98 -2.78 12.53 14.42
C ALA A 98 -1.30 12.55 14.81
N ARG A 99 -0.87 11.70 15.77
CA ARG A 99 0.56 11.56 16.12
C ARG A 99 1.41 11.12 14.93
N ALA A 100 0.94 10.17 14.12
CA ALA A 100 1.65 9.72 12.93
C ALA A 100 1.71 10.82 11.85
N LEU A 101 0.61 11.54 11.61
CA LEU A 101 0.58 12.65 10.65
C LEU A 101 1.52 13.79 11.06
N LYS A 102 1.56 14.12 12.36
CA LYS A 102 2.49 15.12 12.91
C LYS A 102 3.95 14.72 12.67
N ALA A 103 4.28 13.44 12.85
CA ALA A 103 5.61 12.92 12.55
C ALA A 103 5.93 12.97 11.04
N LEU A 104 4.99 12.60 10.16
CA LEU A 104 5.19 12.71 8.70
C LEU A 104 5.44 14.17 8.25
N LEU A 105 4.61 15.11 8.72
CA LEU A 105 4.74 16.54 8.41
C LEU A 105 5.99 17.20 9.01
N SER A 106 6.73 16.51 9.89
CA SER A 106 8.05 16.99 10.35
C SER A 106 9.14 16.88 9.28
N HIS A 107 8.91 16.10 8.21
CA HIS A 107 9.85 15.97 7.10
C HIS A 107 9.68 17.12 6.12
N ILE A 108 10.80 17.73 5.70
CA ILE A 108 10.79 18.90 4.80
C ILE A 108 10.12 18.61 3.45
N ASP A 109 10.20 17.37 2.97
CA ASP A 109 9.62 16.93 1.70
C ASP A 109 8.11 16.62 1.76
N ILE A 110 7.49 16.70 2.95
CA ILE A 110 6.04 16.48 3.14
C ILE A 110 5.42 17.75 3.72
N PRO A 111 5.35 18.85 2.95
CA PRO A 111 4.88 20.14 3.46
C PRO A 111 3.38 20.16 3.77
N ARG A 112 2.60 19.28 3.13
CA ARG A 112 1.16 19.10 3.36
C ARG A 112 0.74 17.72 2.92
N LEU A 113 -0.30 17.16 3.52
CA LEU A 113 -0.75 15.80 3.25
C LEU A 113 -2.28 15.72 3.29
N GLY A 114 -2.88 15.22 2.22
CA GLY A 114 -4.30 14.88 2.16
C GLY A 114 -4.52 13.44 2.61
N VAL A 115 -5.49 13.21 3.49
CA VAL A 115 -5.76 11.89 4.06
C VAL A 115 -7.11 11.38 3.57
N PHE A 116 -7.08 10.26 2.85
CA PHE A 116 -8.25 9.45 2.57
C PHE A 116 -8.57 8.61 3.81
N TRP A 117 -9.64 8.99 4.50
CA TRP A 117 -10.27 8.25 5.57
C TRP A 117 -11.72 8.02 5.15
N ASP A 118 -12.05 6.82 4.67
CA ASP A 118 -13.35 6.47 4.05
C ASP A 118 -14.59 7.12 4.72
N PHE A 119 -14.68 7.13 6.05
CA PHE A 119 -15.76 7.73 6.83
C PHE A 119 -15.90 9.24 6.64
N GLY A 120 -14.78 9.96 6.60
CA GLY A 120 -14.72 11.40 6.32
C GLY A 120 -14.57 11.75 4.83
N SER A 121 -14.17 10.78 3.99
CA SER A 121 -13.76 11.03 2.59
C SER A 121 -14.80 10.60 1.56
N LEU A 122 -15.64 9.60 1.88
CA LEU A 122 -16.75 9.16 1.05
C LEU A 122 -18.08 9.66 1.62
N HIS A 123 -19.09 9.83 0.76
CA HIS A 123 -20.43 10.16 1.21
C HIS A 123 -21.01 9.01 2.04
N GLN A 124 -21.37 9.29 3.29
CA GLN A 124 -21.96 8.30 4.20
C GLN A 124 -23.48 8.39 4.21
N HIS A 125 -24.15 7.37 4.75
CA HIS A 125 -25.53 7.54 5.19
C HIS A 125 -25.51 8.37 6.48
N PRO A 126 -26.14 9.57 6.54
CA PRO A 126 -26.01 10.45 7.69
C PRO A 126 -26.65 9.89 8.96
N ASP A 127 -27.82 9.26 8.83
CA ASP A 127 -28.55 8.67 9.96
C ASP A 127 -29.37 7.45 9.50
N PRO A 128 -28.70 6.33 9.15
CA PRO A 128 -29.37 5.11 8.72
C PRO A 128 -30.35 4.53 9.75
N PRO A 129 -30.10 4.57 11.08
CA PRO A 129 -31.07 4.13 12.08
C PRO A 129 -32.39 4.90 12.02
N ASN A 130 -32.36 6.19 11.70
CA ASN A 130 -33.57 7.02 11.56
C ASN A 130 -34.05 7.16 10.10
N GLY A 131 -33.51 6.35 9.18
CA GLY A 131 -33.94 6.31 7.78
C GLY A 131 -33.41 7.44 6.89
N VAL A 132 -32.45 8.25 7.35
CA VAL A 132 -31.82 9.29 6.55
C VAL A 132 -30.71 8.68 5.70
N LEU A 133 -31.03 8.46 4.42
CA LEU A 133 -30.13 7.86 3.45
C LEU A 133 -29.48 8.91 2.54
N ARG A 134 -28.46 8.49 1.78
CA ARG A 134 -27.81 9.32 0.75
C ARG A 134 -28.81 9.68 -0.35
N THR A 135 -28.67 10.88 -0.90
CA THR A 135 -29.36 11.25 -2.15
C THR A 135 -28.85 10.39 -3.32
N GLU A 136 -29.57 10.38 -4.44
CA GLU A 136 -29.15 9.65 -5.64
C GLU A 136 -27.77 10.11 -6.14
N GLU A 137 -27.52 11.42 -6.13
CA GLU A 137 -26.24 12.04 -6.50
C GLU A 137 -25.12 11.61 -5.55
N GLN A 138 -25.37 11.65 -4.24
CA GLN A 138 -24.41 11.20 -3.23
C GLN A 138 -24.12 9.69 -3.36
N ASN A 139 -25.12 8.90 -3.73
CA ASN A 139 -24.95 7.47 -3.97
C ASN A 139 -24.11 7.20 -5.23
N ALA A 140 -24.31 7.98 -6.30
CA ALA A 140 -23.48 7.90 -7.50
C ALA A 140 -22.02 8.26 -7.20
N LEU A 141 -21.79 9.35 -6.46
CA LEU A 141 -20.45 9.78 -6.03
C LEU A 141 -19.78 8.76 -5.12
N PHE A 142 -20.52 8.15 -4.19
CA PHE A 142 -19.98 7.07 -3.37
C PHE A 142 -19.57 5.85 -4.19
N LYS A 143 -20.40 5.41 -5.15
CA LYS A 143 -20.05 4.28 -6.03
C LYS A 143 -18.80 4.58 -6.84
N GLN A 144 -18.68 5.82 -7.34
CA GLN A 144 -17.48 6.28 -8.02
C GLN A 144 -16.26 6.31 -7.10
N GLY A 145 -16.42 6.72 -5.84
CA GLY A 145 -15.34 6.68 -4.85
C GLY A 145 -14.94 5.24 -4.49
N LEU A 146 -15.91 4.34 -4.37
CA LEU A 146 -15.66 2.93 -4.09
C LEU A 146 -14.87 2.25 -5.21
N SER A 147 -15.13 2.59 -6.48
CA SER A 147 -14.40 2.04 -7.62
C SER A 147 -12.93 2.46 -7.70
N CYS A 148 -12.50 3.49 -6.97
CA CYS A 148 -11.11 3.97 -6.99
C CYS A 148 -10.28 3.58 -5.76
N LEU A 149 -10.87 2.83 -4.81
CA LEU A 149 -10.15 2.38 -3.62
C LEU A 149 -8.89 1.60 -3.99
N GLY A 150 -9.01 0.69 -4.97
CA GLY A 150 -7.87 -0.06 -5.51
C GLY A 150 -6.71 0.87 -5.84
N THR A 151 -6.93 1.84 -6.73
CA THR A 151 -5.95 2.86 -7.09
C THR A 151 -5.39 3.61 -5.88
N LEU A 152 -6.24 4.13 -4.98
CA LEU A 152 -5.76 4.88 -3.80
C LEU A 152 -4.79 4.06 -2.94
N TYR A 153 -5.13 2.79 -2.67
CA TYR A 153 -4.33 1.93 -1.81
C TYR A 153 -3.16 1.28 -2.52
N SER A 154 -3.18 1.05 -3.84
CA SER A 154 -2.08 0.40 -4.57
C SER A 154 -1.19 1.33 -5.38
N HIS A 155 -1.55 2.60 -5.57
CA HIS A 155 -0.73 3.55 -6.34
C HIS A 155 0.68 3.74 -5.76
N GLN A 156 1.74 3.62 -6.57
CA GLN A 156 3.12 3.52 -6.08
C GLN A 156 3.57 4.70 -5.19
N HIS A 157 3.05 5.90 -5.43
CA HIS A 157 3.41 7.15 -4.72
C HIS A 157 2.37 7.65 -3.70
N THR A 158 1.43 6.81 -3.26
CA THR A 158 0.55 7.17 -2.12
C THR A 158 1.08 6.54 -0.84
N THR A 159 0.90 7.19 0.30
CA THR A 159 1.17 6.59 1.61
C THR A 159 -0.03 5.77 2.07
N VAL A 160 0.17 4.62 2.69
CA VAL A 160 -0.89 3.86 3.37
C VAL A 160 -0.56 3.73 4.84
N LEU A 161 -1.49 4.17 5.68
CA LEU A 161 -1.43 4.08 7.14
C LEU A 161 -2.35 2.96 7.58
N ARG A 162 -1.83 1.94 8.27
CA ARG A 162 -2.59 0.75 8.69
C ARG A 162 -2.72 0.72 10.20
N LEU A 163 -3.95 0.68 10.69
CA LEU A 163 -4.26 0.52 12.12
C LEU A 163 -4.46 -0.97 12.43
N THR A 164 -3.36 -1.74 12.46
CA THR A 164 -3.42 -3.20 12.60
C THR A 164 -3.69 -3.69 14.03
N SER A 165 -3.48 -2.83 15.04
CA SER A 165 -3.78 -3.10 16.44
C SER A 165 -4.91 -2.22 16.95
N PHE A 166 -5.63 -2.70 17.96
CA PHE A 166 -6.63 -1.90 18.66
C PHE A 166 -6.02 -0.62 19.25
N PRO A 167 -6.83 0.43 19.47
CA PRO A 167 -6.32 1.69 20.00
C PRO A 167 -5.64 1.51 21.37
N ASP A 168 -4.69 2.38 21.69
CA ASP A 168 -3.88 2.28 22.91
C ASP A 168 -4.76 2.26 24.17
N GLY A 169 -4.54 1.31 25.08
CA GLY A 169 -5.32 1.20 26.32
C GLY A 169 -6.70 0.55 26.16
N HIS A 170 -7.02 -0.03 24.99
CA HIS A 170 -8.26 -0.77 24.77
C HIS A 170 -8.00 -2.28 24.65
N LYS A 171 -8.71 -3.10 25.43
CA LYS A 171 -8.74 -4.55 25.23
C LYS A 171 -10.01 -4.97 24.48
N ALA A 172 -9.93 -6.06 23.73
CA ALA A 172 -11.07 -6.63 23.01
C ALA A 172 -12.24 -7.02 23.96
N GLU A 173 -11.89 -7.38 25.20
CA GLU A 173 -12.81 -7.72 26.30
C GLU A 173 -13.51 -6.51 26.95
N ASP A 174 -13.01 -5.28 26.74
CA ASP A 174 -13.59 -4.04 27.29
C ASP A 174 -14.66 -3.42 26.36
N GLN A 175 -15.02 -4.15 25.30
CA GLN A 175 -15.89 -3.63 24.26
C GLN A 175 -17.37 -3.82 24.60
N ALA A 176 -18.17 -2.77 24.39
CA ALA A 176 -19.62 -2.82 24.57
C ALA A 176 -20.25 -3.85 23.62
N GLU A 177 -21.43 -4.34 23.99
CA GLU A 177 -22.22 -5.24 23.15
C GLU A 177 -22.41 -4.64 21.74
N GLY A 178 -22.06 -5.41 20.70
CA GLY A 178 -22.11 -4.96 19.29
C GLY A 178 -20.80 -4.40 18.70
N THR A 179 -19.70 -4.39 19.45
CA THR A 179 -18.38 -4.00 18.92
C THR A 179 -17.75 -5.18 18.17
N ASN A 180 -17.12 -4.91 17.03
CA ASN A 180 -16.43 -5.94 16.27
C ASN A 180 -15.02 -6.19 16.84
N VAL A 181 -14.81 -7.38 17.40
CA VAL A 181 -13.54 -7.83 18.00
C VAL A 181 -12.60 -8.53 17.01
N ALA A 182 -13.00 -8.74 15.75
CA ALA A 182 -12.16 -9.40 14.75
C ALA A 182 -10.85 -8.64 14.55
N LYS A 183 -9.73 -9.37 14.43
CA LYS A 183 -8.41 -8.78 14.18
C LYS A 183 -8.37 -8.18 12.78
N TYR A 184 -7.47 -7.22 12.57
CA TYR A 184 -7.32 -6.50 11.30
C TYR A 184 -7.27 -7.44 10.07
N PHE A 185 -6.40 -8.47 10.09
CA PHE A 185 -6.22 -9.37 8.95
C PHE A 185 -7.35 -10.39 8.72
N ASP A 186 -8.32 -10.45 9.62
CA ASP A 186 -9.50 -11.33 9.53
C ASP A 186 -10.73 -10.60 8.98
N ARG A 187 -10.58 -9.30 8.69
CA ARG A 187 -11.61 -8.45 8.10
C ARG A 187 -11.38 -8.31 6.61
N GLY A 188 -12.41 -8.55 5.80
CA GLY A 188 -12.31 -8.58 4.35
C GLY A 188 -11.77 -7.28 3.74
N TRP A 189 -12.30 -6.12 4.15
CA TRP A 189 -11.82 -4.82 3.68
C TRP A 189 -10.38 -4.53 4.12
N CYS A 190 -10.04 -4.67 5.40
CA CYS A 190 -8.67 -4.45 5.88
C CYS A 190 -7.64 -5.39 5.22
N PHE A 191 -8.03 -6.65 4.97
CA PHE A 191 -7.22 -7.61 4.22
C PHE A 191 -6.98 -7.14 2.78
N THR A 192 -8.03 -6.64 2.12
CA THR A 192 -7.98 -6.12 0.74
C THR A 192 -7.11 -4.87 0.62
N GLU A 193 -7.33 -3.89 1.50
CA GLU A 193 -6.56 -2.65 1.54
C GLU A 193 -5.08 -2.92 1.83
N ASN A 194 -4.79 -3.88 2.70
CA ASN A 194 -3.44 -4.36 2.92
C ASN A 194 -2.83 -5.03 1.68
N ALA A 195 -3.62 -5.84 0.96
CA ALA A 195 -3.16 -6.50 -0.26
C ALA A 195 -2.85 -5.46 -1.36
N TRP A 196 -3.71 -4.46 -1.57
CA TRP A 196 -3.44 -3.32 -2.47
C TRP A 196 -2.18 -2.56 -2.08
N ALA A 197 -2.04 -2.20 -0.81
CA ALA A 197 -0.85 -1.50 -0.29
C ALA A 197 0.44 -2.32 -0.39
N SER A 198 0.33 -3.62 -0.66
CA SER A 198 1.47 -4.53 -0.81
C SER A 198 1.90 -4.74 -2.26
N LEU A 199 1.13 -4.26 -3.24
CA LEU A 199 1.40 -4.51 -4.66
C LEU A 199 2.71 -3.85 -5.13
N THR A 200 2.76 -2.52 -5.17
CA THR A 200 3.84 -1.80 -5.88
C THR A 200 4.60 -0.78 -5.05
N LYS A 201 4.07 -0.39 -3.89
CA LYS A 201 4.66 0.66 -3.04
C LYS A 201 6.05 0.30 -2.56
N SER A 202 6.85 1.31 -2.23
CA SER A 202 8.03 1.13 -1.38
C SER A 202 7.63 0.94 0.09
N GLY A 203 8.54 0.43 0.93
CA GLY A 203 8.27 0.09 2.33
C GLY A 203 7.91 1.31 3.19
N ASP A 204 8.61 2.42 2.97
CA ASP A 204 8.41 3.73 3.62
C ASP A 204 7.02 4.36 3.35
N LEU A 205 6.33 3.90 2.32
CA LEU A 205 4.97 4.34 1.98
C LEU A 205 3.87 3.41 2.53
N SER A 206 4.19 2.38 3.32
CA SER A 206 3.21 1.45 3.89
C SER A 206 3.43 1.22 5.38
N LEU A 207 2.92 2.15 6.19
CA LEU A 207 3.20 2.26 7.62
C LEU A 207 2.18 1.50 8.44
N ASP A 208 2.65 0.57 9.26
CA ASP A 208 1.84 -0.11 10.28
C ASP A 208 1.85 0.70 11.58
N LEU A 209 0.83 1.54 11.75
CA LEU A 209 0.66 2.36 12.95
C LEU A 209 0.34 1.52 14.20
N GLY A 210 -0.03 0.25 14.03
CA GLY A 210 -0.21 -0.67 15.15
C GLY A 210 1.09 -0.97 15.91
N LYS A 211 2.25 -0.65 15.31
CA LYS A 211 3.58 -0.78 15.90
C LYS A 211 4.05 0.47 16.64
N MET A 212 3.28 1.55 16.59
CA MET A 212 3.63 2.76 17.33
C MET A 212 3.66 2.48 18.84
N ARG A 213 4.78 2.81 19.47
CA ARG A 213 4.97 2.77 20.91
C ARG A 213 4.20 3.88 21.64
N VAL A 214 3.51 3.49 22.71
CA VAL A 214 2.81 4.41 23.63
C VAL A 214 3.83 5.36 24.27
N GLY A 215 3.49 6.64 24.36
CA GLY A 215 4.33 7.66 25.00
C GLY A 215 5.58 8.09 24.23
N LYS A 216 5.93 7.44 23.13
CA LYS A 216 7.04 7.86 22.27
C LYS A 216 6.64 9.02 21.36
N GLU A 217 7.45 10.07 21.34
CA GLU A 217 7.41 11.11 20.31
C GLU A 217 8.12 10.60 19.04
N TYR A 218 7.56 10.94 17.89
CA TYR A 218 8.04 10.49 16.58
C TYR A 218 8.38 11.69 15.71
N ASP A 219 9.53 11.63 15.07
CA ASP A 219 9.79 12.31 13.81
C ASP A 219 9.49 11.35 12.63
N CYS A 220 9.59 11.85 11.40
CA CYS A 220 9.30 11.05 10.20
C CYS A 220 10.17 9.78 10.12
N GLY A 221 11.48 9.90 10.35
CA GLY A 221 12.42 8.79 10.21
C GLY A 221 12.19 7.69 11.24
N SER A 222 11.97 8.05 12.51
CA SER A 222 11.69 7.11 13.60
C SER A 222 10.29 6.49 13.50
N LEU A 223 9.32 7.19 12.88
CA LEU A 223 8.01 6.61 12.56
C LEU A 223 8.16 5.53 11.50
N ILE A 224 8.78 5.87 10.36
CA ILE A 224 9.05 4.92 9.27
C ILE A 224 9.84 3.73 9.81
N GLY A 225 10.87 3.99 10.62
CA GLY A 225 11.74 2.97 11.19
C GLY A 225 11.03 1.97 12.10
N ASP A 226 10.03 2.37 12.89
CA ASP A 226 9.26 1.44 13.73
C ASP A 226 8.09 0.79 12.94
N CYS A 227 7.38 1.58 12.13
CA CYS A 227 6.16 1.17 11.44
C CYS A 227 6.38 0.31 10.19
N THR A 228 7.63 0.14 9.72
CA THR A 228 7.97 -0.74 8.59
C THR A 228 8.61 -2.06 9.00
N GLN A 229 8.92 -2.26 10.29
CA GLN A 229 9.60 -3.47 10.77
C GLN A 229 8.78 -4.75 10.59
N ALA A 230 9.47 -5.91 10.56
CA ALA A 230 8.88 -7.24 10.73
C ALA A 230 7.81 -7.64 9.70
N GLY A 231 8.01 -7.33 8.42
CA GLY A 231 7.32 -8.02 7.32
C GLY A 231 5.81 -7.80 7.24
N GLY A 232 5.35 -6.62 7.65
CA GLY A 232 3.93 -6.27 7.54
C GLY A 232 3.41 -6.26 6.10
N ARG A 233 4.30 -6.17 5.10
CA ARG A 233 3.94 -6.22 3.68
C ARG A 233 4.15 -7.63 3.14
N ARG A 234 3.06 -8.24 2.67
CA ARG A 234 3.06 -9.60 2.09
C ARG A 234 3.41 -9.54 0.61
N PRO A 235 3.87 -10.64 -0.01
CA PRO A 235 3.99 -10.69 -1.45
C PRO A 235 2.64 -10.46 -2.13
N PRO A 236 2.63 -9.91 -3.36
CA PRO A 236 1.41 -9.81 -4.15
C PRO A 236 0.78 -11.20 -4.31
N LEU A 237 -0.55 -11.23 -4.41
CA LEU A 237 -1.32 -12.44 -4.67
C LEU A 237 -1.91 -12.38 -6.08
N LEU A 238 -1.87 -13.48 -6.81
CA LEU A 238 -2.71 -13.64 -7.98
C LEU A 238 -4.19 -13.44 -7.60
N PRO A 239 -5.05 -12.90 -8.48
CA PRO A 239 -6.47 -12.71 -8.19
C PRO A 239 -7.17 -13.98 -7.66
N SER A 240 -6.81 -15.15 -8.19
CA SER A 240 -7.32 -16.45 -7.73
C SER A 240 -6.91 -16.78 -6.28
N ALA A 241 -5.64 -16.58 -5.94
CA ALA A 241 -5.12 -16.82 -4.59
C ALA A 241 -5.71 -15.82 -3.58
N PHE A 242 -5.84 -14.54 -3.97
CA PHE A 242 -6.54 -13.54 -3.18
C PHE A 242 -7.99 -13.92 -2.91
N ALA A 243 -8.72 -14.35 -3.95
CA ALA A 243 -10.11 -14.76 -3.82
C ALA A 243 -10.28 -15.94 -2.86
N ALA A 244 -9.37 -16.92 -2.89
CA ALA A 244 -9.38 -18.06 -1.99
C ALA A 244 -9.12 -17.65 -0.52
N GLU A 245 -8.21 -16.71 -0.28
CA GLU A 245 -7.96 -16.17 1.07
C GLU A 245 -9.13 -15.31 1.57
N LEU A 246 -9.77 -14.54 0.69
CA LEU A 246 -10.93 -13.70 1.01
C LEU A 246 -12.12 -14.53 1.53
N GLU A 247 -12.26 -15.79 1.08
CA GLU A 247 -13.34 -16.67 1.56
C GLU A 247 -13.31 -16.90 3.07
N LYS A 248 -12.11 -16.86 3.66
CA LYS A 248 -11.86 -17.07 5.09
C LYS A 248 -12.09 -15.80 5.93
N LYS A 249 -12.42 -14.66 5.29
CA LYS A 249 -12.52 -13.35 5.94
C LYS A 249 -13.95 -12.99 6.29
N SER A 250 -14.08 -12.16 7.32
CA SER A 250 -15.37 -11.66 7.82
C SER A 250 -15.71 -10.27 7.29
N PHE A 251 -17.00 -10.02 7.05
CA PHE A 251 -17.54 -8.71 6.68
C PHE A 251 -18.60 -8.29 7.72
N THR A 252 -18.56 -7.03 8.13
CA THR A 252 -19.37 -6.50 9.25
C THR A 252 -20.84 -6.31 8.94
N ASN A 253 -21.22 -6.20 7.67
CA ASN A 253 -22.54 -5.67 7.29
C ASN A 253 -23.55 -6.72 6.81
N GLY A 254 -23.29 -8.02 7.01
CA GLY A 254 -24.21 -9.12 6.65
C GLY A 254 -24.50 -9.29 5.14
N LYS A 255 -24.10 -8.31 4.32
CA LYS A 255 -24.00 -8.44 2.86
C LYS A 255 -22.66 -9.06 2.52
N ASP A 256 -22.69 -10.03 1.61
CA ASP A 256 -21.48 -10.63 1.08
C ASP A 256 -20.83 -9.67 0.08
N ASP A 257 -19.97 -8.77 0.57
CA ASP A 257 -19.18 -7.86 -0.27
C ASP A 257 -18.07 -8.61 -1.04
N LYS A 258 -17.86 -9.92 -0.81
CA LYS A 258 -16.77 -10.68 -1.44
C LYS A 258 -16.76 -10.58 -2.96
N PRO A 259 -17.87 -10.70 -3.71
CA PRO A 259 -17.84 -10.59 -5.17
C PRO A 259 -17.32 -9.23 -5.64
N LEU A 260 -17.78 -8.15 -5.01
CA LEU A 260 -17.32 -6.80 -5.30
C LEU A 260 -15.83 -6.64 -4.98
N VAL A 261 -15.41 -7.10 -3.80
CA VAL A 261 -14.02 -7.00 -3.35
C VAL A 261 -13.06 -7.78 -4.25
N LYS A 262 -13.44 -8.98 -4.69
CA LYS A 262 -12.66 -9.76 -5.67
C LYS A 262 -12.48 -8.99 -6.97
N GLN A 263 -13.56 -8.44 -7.50
CA GLN A 263 -13.53 -7.65 -8.74
C GLN A 263 -12.64 -6.41 -8.59
N LEU A 264 -12.75 -5.67 -7.47
CA LEU A 264 -11.93 -4.49 -7.21
C LEU A 264 -10.44 -4.86 -7.04
N TYR A 265 -10.16 -6.00 -6.40
CA TYR A 265 -8.78 -6.48 -6.25
C TYR A 265 -8.15 -6.82 -7.59
N GLU A 266 -8.84 -7.64 -8.40
CA GLU A 266 -8.38 -8.04 -9.73
C GLU A 266 -8.11 -6.84 -10.63
N ALA A 267 -9.04 -5.89 -10.71
CA ALA A 267 -8.88 -4.67 -11.51
C ALA A 267 -7.64 -3.86 -11.07
N ALA A 268 -7.45 -3.67 -9.76
CA ALA A 268 -6.30 -2.93 -9.24
C ALA A 268 -4.97 -3.67 -9.42
N PHE A 269 -4.99 -5.00 -9.33
CA PHE A 269 -3.84 -5.85 -9.59
C PHE A 269 -3.40 -5.72 -11.05
N GLU A 270 -4.31 -5.95 -12.00
CA GLU A 270 -4.03 -5.83 -13.43
C GLU A 270 -3.55 -4.43 -13.80
N GLU A 271 -4.19 -3.39 -13.26
CA GLU A 271 -3.85 -2.02 -13.59
C GLU A 271 -2.51 -1.59 -12.99
N GLN A 272 -2.35 -1.68 -11.67
CA GLN A 272 -1.21 -1.07 -10.98
C GLN A 272 0.02 -1.96 -11.06
N PHE A 273 -0.14 -3.27 -10.92
CA PHE A 273 0.98 -4.22 -11.08
C PHE A 273 1.40 -4.32 -12.55
N GLY A 274 0.45 -4.31 -13.48
CA GLY A 274 0.74 -4.36 -14.93
C GLY A 274 1.42 -3.11 -15.49
N LYS A 275 1.26 -1.95 -14.83
CA LYS A 275 1.95 -0.70 -15.16
C LYS A 275 3.33 -0.56 -14.48
N ALA A 276 3.62 -1.34 -13.43
CA ALA A 276 4.83 -1.17 -12.62
C ALA A 276 6.10 -1.41 -13.45
N THR A 277 7.00 -0.43 -13.43
CA THR A 277 8.36 -0.53 -13.99
C THR A 277 9.40 -0.83 -12.93
N GLU A 278 9.09 -0.51 -11.68
CA GLU A 278 9.96 -0.75 -10.53
C GLU A 278 9.14 -1.38 -9.41
N LEU A 279 9.69 -2.44 -8.79
CA LEU A 279 9.14 -3.05 -7.60
C LEU A 279 10.24 -3.21 -6.55
N SER A 280 10.07 -2.57 -5.39
CA SER A 280 11.02 -2.66 -4.28
C SER A 280 10.39 -3.36 -3.08
N TYR A 281 10.77 -4.61 -2.86
CA TYR A 281 10.43 -5.47 -1.71
C TYR A 281 11.59 -5.59 -0.72
N ARG A 282 12.41 -4.53 -0.62
CA ARG A 282 13.60 -4.50 0.24
C ARG A 282 13.23 -4.57 1.72
N GLY A 283 13.98 -5.35 2.51
CA GLY A 283 13.90 -5.25 3.97
C GLY A 283 12.61 -5.79 4.61
N LEU A 284 11.82 -6.59 3.90
CA LEU A 284 10.54 -7.10 4.39
C LEU A 284 10.69 -8.36 5.25
N GLY A 285 11.90 -8.91 5.38
CA GLY A 285 12.16 -10.13 6.12
C GLY A 285 11.60 -11.39 5.45
N TRP A 286 11.31 -11.32 4.15
CA TRP A 286 10.80 -12.42 3.33
C TRP A 286 11.79 -13.59 3.28
N GLY A 287 11.28 -14.82 3.37
CA GLY A 287 12.04 -16.04 3.15
C GLY A 287 11.72 -16.68 1.80
N ASP A 288 12.05 -17.97 1.68
CA ASP A 288 11.84 -18.74 0.46
C ASP A 288 10.37 -18.83 0.03
N ALA A 289 9.45 -18.95 1.00
CA ALA A 289 8.02 -19.03 0.71
C ALA A 289 7.50 -17.76 0.06
N GLU A 290 7.90 -16.59 0.58
CA GLU A 290 7.49 -15.30 0.02
C GLU A 290 8.12 -15.05 -1.37
N ALA A 291 9.38 -15.43 -1.56
CA ALA A 291 10.05 -15.35 -2.85
C ALA A 291 9.39 -16.28 -3.89
N ALA A 292 9.01 -17.49 -3.50
CA ALA A 292 8.29 -18.43 -4.37
C ALA A 292 6.91 -17.89 -4.77
N GLN A 293 6.18 -17.27 -3.84
CA GLN A 293 4.90 -16.63 -4.15
C GLN A 293 5.07 -15.47 -5.16
N LEU A 294 6.11 -14.65 -4.99
CA LEU A 294 6.42 -13.61 -5.98
C LEU A 294 6.80 -14.22 -7.33
N ALA A 295 7.59 -15.30 -7.35
CA ALA A 295 7.97 -16.00 -8.57
C ALA A 295 6.76 -16.52 -9.35
N GLU A 296 5.75 -17.08 -8.65
CA GLU A 296 4.47 -17.50 -9.25
C GLU A 296 3.74 -16.31 -9.90
N VAL A 297 3.66 -15.18 -9.21
CA VAL A 297 3.05 -13.95 -9.73
C VAL A 297 3.78 -13.44 -10.99
N LEU A 298 5.12 -13.47 -10.99
CA LEU A 298 5.90 -13.05 -12.16
C LEU A 298 5.72 -14.02 -13.34
N ALA A 299 5.71 -15.33 -13.07
CA ALA A 299 5.50 -16.37 -14.06
C ALA A 299 4.11 -16.31 -14.73
N SER A 300 3.11 -15.74 -14.06
CA SER A 300 1.78 -15.52 -14.66
C SER A 300 1.77 -14.42 -15.73
N GLY A 301 2.89 -13.70 -15.93
CA GLY A 301 2.98 -12.58 -16.86
C GLY A 301 2.38 -11.27 -16.33
N ALA A 302 2.08 -11.18 -15.03
CA ALA A 302 1.40 -10.02 -14.44
C ALA A 302 2.23 -8.72 -14.43
N ALA A 303 3.57 -8.81 -14.58
CA ALA A 303 4.48 -7.66 -14.57
C ALA A 303 5.24 -7.50 -15.91
N PRO A 304 4.56 -7.21 -17.03
CA PRO A 304 5.18 -7.19 -18.35
C PRO A 304 6.10 -5.99 -18.60
N ARG A 305 6.01 -4.96 -17.75
CA ARG A 305 6.76 -3.70 -17.85
C ARG A 305 7.89 -3.57 -16.82
N LEU A 306 8.09 -4.58 -15.98
CA LEU A 306 9.06 -4.53 -14.89
C LEU A 306 10.48 -4.43 -15.44
N GLU A 307 11.17 -3.36 -15.08
CA GLU A 307 12.55 -3.04 -15.44
C GLU A 307 13.49 -3.22 -14.22
N GLU A 308 12.99 -3.00 -13.01
CA GLU A 308 13.78 -3.08 -11.78
C GLU A 308 13.04 -3.84 -10.67
N LEU A 309 13.69 -4.87 -10.13
CA LEU A 309 13.19 -5.66 -9.00
C LEU A 309 14.23 -5.68 -7.88
N SER A 310 13.88 -5.10 -6.73
CA SER A 310 14.70 -5.17 -5.52
C SER A 310 14.08 -6.09 -4.47
N LEU A 311 14.80 -7.16 -4.15
CA LEU A 311 14.52 -8.14 -3.09
C LEU A 311 15.61 -8.15 -2.02
N SER A 312 16.46 -7.13 -1.99
CA SER A 312 17.60 -7.04 -1.08
C SER A 312 17.19 -6.98 0.40
N TYR A 313 18.12 -7.29 1.30
CA TYR A 313 17.92 -7.22 2.76
C TYR A 313 16.74 -8.08 3.25
N ASN A 314 16.54 -9.24 2.64
CA ASN A 314 15.55 -10.22 3.06
C ASN A 314 16.26 -11.44 3.66
N LYS A 315 15.53 -12.55 3.81
CA LYS A 315 16.01 -13.83 4.34
C LYS A 315 15.85 -14.95 3.30
N ILE A 316 15.85 -14.59 2.02
CA ILE A 316 15.65 -15.52 0.90
C ILE A 316 16.88 -16.43 0.82
N GLY A 317 16.65 -17.75 0.83
CA GLY A 317 17.65 -18.77 0.64
C GLY A 317 17.62 -19.36 -0.76
N ASP A 318 18.21 -20.55 -0.91
CA ASP A 318 18.39 -21.18 -2.21
C ASP A 318 17.06 -21.59 -2.87
N GLU A 319 16.05 -22.01 -2.09
CA GLU A 319 14.77 -22.46 -2.65
C GLU A 319 13.96 -21.30 -3.23
N GLY A 320 13.93 -20.15 -2.55
CA GLY A 320 13.32 -18.94 -3.10
C GLY A 320 14.05 -18.44 -4.35
N CYS A 321 15.38 -18.53 -4.35
CA CYS A 321 16.20 -18.18 -5.51
C CYS A 321 15.96 -19.11 -6.70
N LYS A 322 15.85 -20.42 -6.47
CA LYS A 322 15.49 -21.41 -7.50
C LYS A 322 14.11 -21.14 -8.09
N ALA A 323 13.13 -20.78 -7.26
CA ALA A 323 11.80 -20.41 -7.74
C ALA A 323 11.85 -19.18 -8.67
N LEU A 324 12.59 -18.13 -8.27
CA LEU A 324 12.81 -16.95 -9.12
C LEU A 324 13.53 -17.30 -10.43
N ALA A 325 14.59 -18.11 -10.37
CA ALA A 325 15.32 -18.55 -11.55
C ALA A 325 14.45 -19.35 -12.52
N ALA A 326 13.60 -20.24 -11.99
CA ALA A 326 12.64 -21.00 -12.79
C ALA A 326 11.61 -20.08 -13.46
N ALA A 327 11.04 -19.12 -12.74
CA ALA A 327 10.11 -18.16 -13.34
C ALA A 327 10.76 -17.35 -14.47
N LEU A 328 11.99 -16.85 -14.28
CA LEU A 328 12.73 -16.12 -15.31
C LEU A 328 13.05 -16.99 -16.53
N LYS A 329 13.35 -18.28 -16.33
CA LYS A 329 13.58 -19.25 -17.40
C LYS A 329 12.31 -19.49 -18.24
N GLU A 330 11.14 -19.51 -17.61
CA GLU A 330 9.84 -19.58 -18.30
C GLU A 330 9.41 -18.26 -18.96
N GLY A 331 10.26 -17.23 -18.94
CA GLY A 331 10.03 -15.96 -19.63
C GLY A 331 9.36 -14.87 -18.78
N ALA A 332 9.31 -15.03 -17.45
CA ALA A 332 8.81 -13.99 -16.56
C ALA A 332 9.65 -12.70 -16.65
N ALA A 333 8.99 -11.55 -16.45
CA ALA A 333 9.62 -10.22 -16.43
C ALA A 333 10.58 -9.95 -17.62
N PRO A 334 10.10 -9.98 -18.88
CA PRO A 334 10.95 -9.94 -20.07
C PRO A 334 11.76 -8.64 -20.24
N ARG A 335 11.35 -7.56 -19.57
CA ARG A 335 12.00 -6.25 -19.59
C ARG A 335 12.92 -6.00 -18.39
N LEU A 336 13.11 -6.98 -17.51
CA LEU A 336 13.88 -6.79 -16.28
C LEU A 336 15.33 -6.47 -16.63
N GLU A 337 15.77 -5.25 -16.28
CA GLU A 337 17.12 -4.74 -16.49
C GLU A 337 17.98 -4.88 -15.23
N LYS A 338 17.36 -4.82 -14.05
CA LYS A 338 18.06 -4.84 -12.77
C LYS A 338 17.38 -5.79 -11.78
N LEU A 339 18.17 -6.68 -11.20
CA LEU A 339 17.71 -7.58 -10.14
C LEU A 339 18.64 -7.46 -8.93
N TYR A 340 18.09 -7.05 -7.79
CA TYR A 340 18.84 -6.90 -6.54
C TYR A 340 18.43 -7.97 -5.53
N LEU A 341 19.39 -8.81 -5.16
CA LEU A 341 19.26 -9.95 -4.23
C LEU A 341 20.33 -9.90 -3.13
N ASN A 342 21.14 -8.85 -3.04
CA ASN A 342 22.15 -8.67 -1.99
C ASN A 342 21.53 -8.69 -0.58
N GLU A 343 22.32 -9.06 0.43
CA GLU A 343 21.86 -9.16 1.82
C GLU A 343 20.69 -10.14 1.98
N ASN A 344 20.80 -11.30 1.32
CA ASN A 344 19.97 -12.48 1.48
C ASN A 344 20.85 -13.68 1.91
N LYS A 345 20.27 -14.87 2.00
CA LYS A 345 20.91 -16.11 2.46
C LYS A 345 21.24 -17.08 1.33
N LEU A 346 21.63 -16.55 0.17
CA LEU A 346 21.99 -17.37 -0.99
C LEU A 346 23.33 -18.07 -0.76
N SER A 347 23.38 -19.36 -1.07
CA SER A 347 24.61 -20.15 -1.14
C SER A 347 25.04 -20.35 -2.60
N ASP A 348 26.04 -21.22 -2.81
CA ASP A 348 26.41 -21.66 -4.15
C ASP A 348 25.22 -22.22 -4.93
N GLU A 349 24.30 -22.95 -4.28
CA GLU A 349 23.20 -23.62 -4.95
C GLU A 349 22.16 -22.64 -5.52
N GLY A 350 21.82 -21.57 -4.77
CA GLY A 350 20.96 -20.51 -5.28
C GLY A 350 21.61 -19.75 -6.44
N CYS A 351 22.92 -19.47 -6.35
CA CYS A 351 23.65 -18.76 -7.40
C CYS A 351 23.81 -19.61 -8.67
N LYS A 352 24.07 -20.91 -8.55
CA LYS A 352 24.10 -21.85 -9.68
C LYS A 352 22.76 -21.93 -10.39
N ALA A 353 21.64 -21.88 -9.66
CA ALA A 353 20.31 -21.88 -10.26
C ALA A 353 20.08 -20.63 -11.15
N LEU A 354 20.47 -19.45 -10.67
CA LEU A 354 20.48 -18.23 -11.48
C LEU A 354 21.41 -18.36 -12.69
N ALA A 355 22.63 -18.88 -12.48
CA ALA A 355 23.60 -19.04 -13.56
C ALA A 355 23.07 -19.95 -14.68
N ALA A 356 22.46 -21.08 -14.32
CA ALA A 356 21.85 -22.01 -15.26
C ALA A 356 20.71 -21.35 -16.06
N ALA A 357 19.80 -20.63 -15.38
CA ALA A 357 18.71 -19.91 -16.04
C ALA A 357 19.25 -18.86 -17.02
N LEU A 358 20.23 -18.04 -16.59
CA LEU A 358 20.83 -17.00 -17.42
C LEU A 358 21.56 -17.58 -18.64
N LYS A 359 22.23 -18.72 -18.49
CA LYS A 359 22.91 -19.43 -19.58
C LYS A 359 21.93 -19.96 -20.64
N GLU A 360 20.72 -20.31 -20.22
CA GLU A 360 19.63 -20.72 -21.11
C GLU A 360 18.84 -19.54 -21.71
N GLY A 361 19.26 -18.30 -21.46
CA GLY A 361 18.66 -17.10 -22.06
C GLY A 361 17.55 -16.45 -21.23
N ALA A 362 17.36 -16.85 -19.96
CA ALA A 362 16.44 -16.18 -19.04
C ALA A 362 16.80 -14.69 -18.86
N ALA A 363 15.80 -13.86 -18.56
CA ALA A 363 15.96 -12.41 -18.34
C ALA A 363 16.81 -11.74 -19.46
N PRO A 364 16.32 -11.69 -20.72
CA PRO A 364 17.11 -11.25 -21.87
C PRO A 364 17.57 -9.78 -21.79
N SER A 365 16.86 -8.95 -21.04
CA SER A 365 17.14 -7.51 -20.87
C SER A 365 18.04 -7.19 -19.68
N LEU A 366 18.48 -8.19 -18.90
CA LEU A 366 19.20 -7.97 -17.65
C LEU A 366 20.56 -7.33 -17.90
N LYS A 367 20.83 -6.22 -17.20
CA LYS A 367 22.07 -5.42 -17.28
C LYS A 367 22.82 -5.40 -15.95
N ALA A 368 22.12 -5.52 -14.82
CA ALA A 368 22.71 -5.56 -13.50
C ALA A 368 22.07 -6.64 -12.63
N LEU A 369 22.90 -7.40 -11.93
CA LEU A 369 22.50 -8.40 -10.95
C LEU A 369 23.34 -8.19 -9.70
N GLU A 370 22.73 -7.83 -8.58
CA GLU A 370 23.45 -7.77 -7.30
C GLU A 370 23.10 -8.98 -6.45
N VAL A 371 24.11 -9.78 -6.10
CA VAL A 371 24.00 -10.90 -5.16
C VAL A 371 25.06 -10.76 -4.07
N GLY A 372 24.74 -11.21 -2.85
CA GLY A 372 25.71 -11.18 -1.74
C GLY A 372 26.84 -12.20 -1.91
N HIS A 373 26.58 -13.30 -2.62
CA HIS A 373 27.51 -14.41 -2.81
C HIS A 373 27.87 -14.55 -4.30
N LYS A 374 29.13 -14.33 -4.66
CA LYS A 374 29.60 -14.34 -6.06
C LYS A 374 30.16 -15.71 -6.44
N GLN A 375 29.28 -16.68 -6.66
CA GLN A 375 29.65 -18.03 -7.10
C GLN A 375 30.30 -18.01 -8.51
N PRO A 376 31.35 -18.82 -8.79
CA PRO A 376 32.14 -18.70 -10.03
C PRO A 376 31.38 -18.89 -11.35
N GLU A 377 30.40 -19.79 -11.43
CA GLU A 377 29.60 -20.00 -12.65
C GLU A 377 28.69 -18.79 -12.92
N LEU A 378 28.14 -18.19 -11.87
CA LEU A 378 27.37 -16.96 -11.97
C LEU A 378 28.23 -15.79 -12.46
N VAL A 379 29.47 -15.67 -11.96
CA VAL A 379 30.43 -14.67 -12.46
C VAL A 379 30.69 -14.87 -13.95
N ALA A 380 31.02 -16.09 -14.36
CA ALA A 380 31.34 -16.39 -15.75
C ALA A 380 30.18 -16.08 -16.72
N VAL A 381 28.94 -16.46 -16.38
CA VAL A 381 27.78 -16.17 -17.24
C VAL A 381 27.43 -14.69 -17.27
N CYS A 382 27.62 -13.96 -16.16
CA CYS A 382 27.44 -12.51 -16.13
C CYS A 382 28.46 -11.81 -17.03
N GLU A 383 29.73 -12.19 -16.98
CA GLU A 383 30.78 -11.67 -17.87
C GLU A 383 30.49 -11.98 -19.34
N GLU A 384 30.11 -13.21 -19.67
CA GLU A 384 29.76 -13.63 -21.04
C GLU A 384 28.58 -12.81 -21.60
N ARG A 385 27.59 -12.50 -20.76
CA ARG A 385 26.39 -11.74 -21.14
C ARG A 385 26.53 -10.22 -20.99
N GLY A 386 27.66 -9.72 -20.48
CA GLY A 386 27.86 -8.29 -20.20
C GLY A 386 26.94 -7.74 -19.08
N ILE A 387 26.54 -8.58 -18.13
CA ILE A 387 25.75 -8.22 -16.95
C ILE A 387 26.70 -7.73 -15.87
N GLY A 388 26.46 -6.52 -15.33
CA GLY A 388 27.20 -6.02 -14.17
C GLY A 388 26.84 -6.79 -12.90
N LEU A 389 27.84 -7.36 -12.22
CA LEU A 389 27.70 -8.22 -11.03
C LEU A 389 28.37 -7.65 -9.77
#